data_AF-A0A383V8H2-F1
#
_entry.id   AF-A0A383V8H2-F1
#
_cell.length_a   1.000
_cell.length_b   1.000
_cell.length_c   1.000
_cell.angle_alpha   90.00
_cell.angle_beta   90.00
_cell.angle_gamma   90.00
#
_symmetry.space_group_name_H-M   'P 1'
#
loop_
_entity.id
_entity.type
_entity.pdbx_description
1 polymer ?
#
loop_
_entity_poly.entity_id
_entity_poly.type
_entity_poly.pdbx_seq_one_letter_code
_entity_poly.pdbx_strand_id
1 'polypeptide(L)'
;MKLNYASDSCGIVHITIGTGGKPGNPARALDDQTIEEACSSSPFNNPATWVAKEAKNPTVFGPAGNCPTVQPDLGGFCWSDGQPSFSAVRTAAFGHGTLDILNATHAEWAFYRNNDAPGVAMDKVMLNRGQPTTCASVAGRD
;
A
#
# COMPACT_ATOMS: atom_id res chain seq x y z
N MET A 1 10.90 14.48 3.27
CA MET A 1 9.49 14.15 2.99
C MET A 1 8.99 13.27 4.13
N LYS A 2 8.08 13.75 4.97
CA LYS A 2 7.49 12.94 6.04
C LYS A 2 6.27 12.23 5.44
N LEU A 3 6.25 10.91 5.47
CA LEU A 3 5.10 10.13 5.01
C LEU A 3 3.99 10.26 6.06
N ASN A 4 2.77 10.56 5.62
CA ASN A 4 1.60 10.68 6.48
C ASN A 4 0.66 9.50 6.19
N TYR A 5 0.72 8.49 7.05
CA TYR A 5 -0.05 7.25 6.94
C TYR A 5 -1.47 7.35 7.52
N ALA A 6 -1.94 8.57 7.78
CA ALA A 6 -3.31 8.81 8.21
C ALA A 6 -4.28 8.70 7.03
N SER A 7 -5.45 8.12 7.29
CA SER A 7 -6.57 8.19 6.34
C SER A 7 -7.01 9.64 6.17
N ASP A 8 -7.15 10.07 4.91
CA ASP A 8 -7.54 11.44 4.55
C ASP A 8 -8.60 11.36 3.46
N SER A 9 -9.76 12.00 3.68
CA SER A 9 -10.85 12.08 2.70
C SER A 9 -10.47 12.88 1.46
N CYS A 10 -9.45 13.74 1.55
CA CYS A 10 -8.82 14.44 0.44
C CYS A 10 -7.54 13.76 -0.06
N GLY A 11 -7.18 12.62 0.52
CA GLY A 11 -6.01 11.83 0.12
C GLY A 11 -6.19 11.19 -1.26
N ILE A 12 -5.08 10.81 -1.87
CA ILE A 12 -5.11 10.03 -3.12
C ILE A 12 -5.36 8.56 -2.81
N VAL A 13 -6.07 7.88 -3.70
CA VAL A 13 -6.20 6.42 -3.67
C VAL A 13 -4.99 5.82 -4.38
N HIS A 14 -4.18 5.05 -3.65
CA HIS A 14 -3.04 4.34 -4.21
C HIS A 14 -3.48 2.93 -4.65
N ILE A 15 -3.41 2.66 -5.95
CA ILE A 15 -3.72 1.35 -6.54
C ILE A 15 -2.43 0.80 -7.17
N THR A 16 -2.07 -0.43 -6.82
CA THR A 16 -0.89 -1.12 -7.37
C THR A 16 -1.31 -2.41 -8.05
N ILE A 17 -1.00 -2.56 -9.33
CA ILE A 17 -1.33 -3.75 -10.14
C ILE A 17 -0.10 -4.35 -10.83
N GLY A 18 0.90 -4.75 -10.02
CA GLY A 18 2.10 -5.44 -10.51
C GLY A 18 1.89 -6.92 -10.90
N THR A 19 0.65 -7.41 -10.92
CA THR A 19 0.32 -8.84 -11.03
C THR A 19 -0.12 -9.25 -12.45
N GLY A 20 0.62 -8.77 -13.47
CA GLY A 20 0.32 -9.08 -14.87
C GLY A 20 0.65 -10.51 -15.32
N GLY A 21 1.27 -11.35 -14.47
CA GLY A 21 1.51 -12.76 -14.79
C GLY A 21 2.87 -13.10 -15.40
N LYS A 22 3.94 -12.34 -15.08
CA LYS A 22 5.30 -12.73 -15.48
C LYS A 22 5.61 -14.13 -14.93
N PRO A 23 6.08 -15.08 -15.76
CA PRO A 23 6.60 -16.35 -15.26
C PRO A 23 7.87 -16.05 -14.43
N GLY A 24 7.72 -16.06 -13.11
CA GLY A 24 8.84 -16.06 -12.17
C GLY A 24 9.51 -17.44 -12.06
N ASN A 25 10.57 -17.53 -11.27
CA ASN A 25 11.06 -18.78 -10.70
C ASN A 25 10.90 -18.68 -9.17
N PRO A 26 9.96 -19.41 -8.55
CA PRO A 26 9.10 -20.44 -9.14
C PRO A 26 8.05 -19.87 -10.10
N ALA A 27 7.66 -20.70 -11.09
CA ALA A 27 6.67 -20.36 -12.09
C ALA A 27 5.36 -19.98 -11.39
N ARG A 28 4.97 -18.70 -11.50
CA ARG A 28 3.77 -18.12 -10.85
C ARG A 28 3.93 -17.76 -9.36
N ALA A 29 5.11 -17.33 -8.91
CA ALA A 29 5.22 -16.72 -7.59
C ALA A 29 4.41 -15.41 -7.53
N LEU A 30 3.13 -15.53 -7.16
CA LEU A 30 2.44 -14.45 -6.48
C LEU A 30 3.05 -14.41 -5.08
N ASP A 31 3.46 -13.23 -4.64
CA ASP A 31 3.84 -13.04 -3.25
C ASP A 31 2.55 -13.13 -2.42
N ASP A 32 2.30 -14.31 -1.85
CA ASP A 32 1.17 -14.61 -0.99
C ASP A 32 1.54 -14.50 0.49
N GLN A 33 2.78 -14.11 0.79
CA GLN A 33 3.24 -13.87 2.13
C GLN A 33 2.33 -12.83 2.79
N THR A 34 1.78 -13.18 3.95
CA THR A 34 0.91 -12.24 4.65
C THR A 34 1.74 -11.10 5.26
N ILE A 35 1.09 -9.97 5.58
CA ILE A 35 1.81 -8.89 6.27
C ILE A 35 2.33 -9.38 7.62
N GLU A 36 1.60 -10.23 8.31
CA GLU A 36 1.97 -10.81 9.59
C GLU A 36 3.23 -11.68 9.45
N GLU A 37 3.32 -12.50 8.40
CA GLU A 37 4.49 -13.32 8.10
C GLU A 37 5.71 -12.47 7.72
N ALA A 38 5.53 -11.48 6.84
CA ALA A 38 6.58 -10.54 6.44
C ALA A 38 7.08 -9.73 7.65
N CYS A 39 6.16 -9.33 8.54
CA CYS A 39 6.48 -8.59 9.74
C CYS A 39 7.20 -9.47 10.78
N SER A 40 6.78 -10.72 10.98
CA SER A 40 7.41 -11.65 11.93
C SER A 40 8.86 -11.99 11.56
N SER A 41 9.15 -12.05 10.27
CA SER A 41 10.49 -12.34 9.72
C SER A 41 11.35 -11.09 9.53
N SER A 42 10.78 -9.88 9.70
CA SER A 42 11.49 -8.63 9.50
C SER A 42 12.53 -8.39 10.62
N PRO A 43 13.80 -8.10 10.29
CA PRO A 43 14.82 -7.76 11.30
C PRO A 43 14.56 -6.43 12.02
N PHE A 44 13.53 -5.69 11.59
CA PHE A 44 13.11 -4.39 12.12
C PHE A 44 11.92 -4.47 13.09
N ASN A 45 11.35 -5.67 13.31
CA ASN A 45 10.22 -5.86 14.23
C ASN A 45 10.63 -5.91 15.72
N ASN A 46 11.93 -6.01 16.03
CA ASN A 46 12.44 -6.10 17.39
C ASN A 46 13.10 -4.77 17.79
N PRO A 47 12.56 -4.08 18.82
CA PRO A 47 13.08 -2.82 19.31
C PRO A 47 14.59 -2.80 19.61
N ALA A 48 15.10 -3.87 20.21
CA ALA A 48 16.50 -3.95 20.61
C ALA A 48 17.44 -4.15 19.41
N THR A 49 16.99 -4.87 18.36
CA THR A 49 17.84 -5.15 17.19
C THR A 49 17.90 -3.98 16.22
N TRP A 50 16.80 -3.24 16.02
CA TRP A 50 16.82 -2.07 15.13
C TRP A 50 17.61 -0.93 15.74
N VAL A 51 17.44 -0.63 17.04
CA VAL A 51 18.22 0.42 17.74
C VAL A 51 19.72 0.10 17.67
N ALA A 52 20.10 -1.17 17.86
CA ALA A 52 21.51 -1.59 17.75
C ALA A 52 22.06 -1.52 16.31
N LYS A 53 21.21 -1.73 15.29
CA LYS A 53 21.60 -1.68 13.86
C LYS A 53 21.66 -0.26 13.32
N GLU A 54 20.76 0.61 13.79
CA GLU A 54 20.77 2.06 13.56
C GLU A 54 22.02 2.70 14.19
N ALA A 55 22.38 2.31 15.41
CA ALA A 55 23.63 2.74 16.05
C ALA A 55 24.89 2.32 15.26
N LYS A 56 24.82 1.25 14.46
CA LYS A 56 25.93 0.79 13.60
C LYS A 56 25.95 1.42 12.22
N ASN A 57 24.79 1.74 11.62
CA ASN A 57 24.67 2.27 10.25
C ASN A 57 23.76 3.52 10.18
N PRO A 58 24.16 4.66 10.76
CA PRO A 58 23.32 5.85 10.91
C PRO A 58 23.00 6.57 9.58
N THR A 59 23.73 6.28 8.49
CA THR A 59 23.53 6.95 7.19
C THR A 59 22.41 6.32 6.35
N VAL A 60 22.08 5.05 6.57
CA VAL A 60 20.99 4.34 5.85
C VAL A 60 19.63 4.62 6.50
N PHE A 61 19.62 4.82 7.82
CA PHE A 61 18.39 4.97 8.61
C PHE A 61 18.14 6.40 9.11
N GLY A 62 19.10 7.31 8.87
CA GLY A 62 19.08 8.64 9.46
C GLY A 62 19.52 8.62 10.93
N PRO A 63 19.66 9.80 11.57
CA PRO A 63 19.93 9.88 12.99
C PRO A 63 18.85 9.15 13.80
N ALA A 64 19.25 8.60 14.95
CA ALA A 64 18.41 7.75 15.78
C ALA A 64 17.00 8.32 15.99
N GLY A 65 15.99 7.61 15.50
CA GLY A 65 14.58 8.03 15.61
C GLY A 65 14.00 8.82 14.42
N ASN A 66 14.69 8.86 13.28
CA ASN A 66 14.23 9.58 12.07
C ASN A 66 13.93 8.67 10.87
N CYS A 67 13.85 7.35 11.05
CA CYS A 67 13.39 6.45 9.99
C CYS A 67 11.93 6.83 9.61
N PRO A 68 11.67 7.38 8.41
CA PRO A 68 10.37 7.96 8.08
C PRO A 68 9.23 6.94 8.04
N THR A 69 9.58 5.65 8.00
CA THR A 69 8.65 4.52 7.91
C THR A 69 8.41 3.86 9.27
N VAL A 70 9.13 4.22 10.33
CA VAL A 70 8.85 3.72 11.68
C VAL A 70 7.78 4.62 12.31
N GLN A 71 6.68 4.00 12.72
CA GLN A 71 5.56 4.66 13.38
C GLN A 71 5.37 4.07 14.78
N PRO A 72 6.07 4.60 15.81
CA PRO A 72 6.03 4.04 17.16
C PRO A 72 4.62 3.98 17.77
N ASP A 73 3.76 4.91 17.37
CA ASP A 73 2.35 5.02 17.74
C ASP A 73 1.44 4.01 17.01
N LEU A 74 1.94 3.35 15.97
CA LEU A 74 1.19 2.42 15.11
C LEU A 74 1.85 1.02 15.02
N GLY A 75 2.68 0.66 16.01
CA GLY A 75 3.28 -0.67 16.13
C GLY A 75 4.76 -0.77 15.74
N GLY A 76 5.41 0.35 15.39
CA GLY A 76 6.84 0.40 15.05
C GLY A 76 7.08 0.38 13.54
N PHE A 77 8.01 -0.45 13.06
CA PHE A 77 8.30 -0.59 11.62
C PHE A 77 7.19 -1.35 10.88
N CYS A 78 6.48 -2.22 11.59
CA CYS A 78 5.45 -3.11 11.09
C CYS A 78 4.14 -2.83 11.84
N TRP A 79 2.98 -2.99 11.18
CA TRP A 79 1.69 -2.92 11.89
C TRP A 79 1.51 -4.17 12.73
N SER A 80 1.32 -4.01 14.04
CA SER A 80 1.18 -5.11 15.00
C SER A 80 -0.15 -5.86 14.87
N ASP A 81 -1.18 -5.18 14.36
CA ASP A 81 -2.57 -5.64 14.39
C ASP A 81 -3.03 -6.23 13.05
N GLY A 82 -2.09 -6.48 12.12
CA GLY A 82 -2.35 -7.06 10.81
C GLY A 82 -2.47 -6.01 9.69
N GLN A 83 -3.51 -6.10 8.86
CA GLN A 83 -3.71 -5.18 7.73
C GLN A 83 -3.93 -3.75 8.22
N PRO A 84 -3.10 -2.77 7.78
CA PRO A 84 -3.27 -1.39 8.19
C PRO A 84 -4.57 -0.80 7.62
N SER A 85 -5.20 0.12 8.36
CA SER A 85 -6.50 0.69 8.01
C SER A 85 -6.51 1.48 6.68
N PHE A 86 -5.37 1.99 6.23
CA PHE A 86 -5.25 2.65 4.92
C PHE A 86 -5.16 1.65 3.75
N SER A 87 -4.99 0.35 4.01
CA SER A 87 -5.01 -0.69 2.98
C SER A 87 -6.41 -1.30 2.93
N ALA A 88 -7.21 -0.92 1.94
CA ALA A 88 -8.59 -1.41 1.82
C ALA A 88 -8.65 -2.88 1.34
N VAL A 89 -7.93 -3.20 0.27
CA VAL A 89 -7.93 -4.53 -0.35
C VAL A 89 -6.49 -4.93 -0.71
N ARG A 90 -6.18 -6.21 -0.49
CA ARG A 90 -4.93 -6.85 -0.93
C ARG A 90 -5.25 -8.26 -1.41
N THR A 91 -4.67 -8.66 -2.52
CA THR A 91 -4.86 -10.00 -3.06
C THR A 91 -3.59 -10.49 -3.73
N ALA A 92 -3.25 -11.76 -3.51
CA ALA A 92 -2.24 -12.46 -4.29
C ALA A 92 -2.96 -13.12 -5.48
N ALA A 93 -3.20 -12.35 -6.54
CA ALA A 93 -3.84 -12.84 -7.75
C ALA A 93 -3.30 -12.17 -9.00
N PHE A 94 -3.09 -12.96 -10.06
CA PHE A 94 -2.87 -12.41 -11.39
C PHE A 94 -4.17 -11.89 -11.98
N GLY A 95 -4.09 -10.75 -12.64
CA GLY A 95 -5.26 -10.08 -13.16
C GLY A 95 -4.93 -8.80 -13.90
N HIS A 96 -5.98 -8.04 -14.16
CA HIS A 96 -5.89 -6.70 -14.74
C HIS A 96 -6.94 -5.79 -14.12
N GLY A 97 -6.67 -4.50 -14.16
CA GLY A 97 -7.58 -3.47 -13.70
C GLY A 97 -8.19 -2.68 -14.85
N THR A 98 -9.42 -2.22 -14.66
CA THR A 98 -10.06 -1.21 -15.51
C THR A 98 -10.38 0.02 -14.67
N LEU A 99 -10.21 1.19 -15.27
CA LEU A 99 -10.60 2.46 -14.68
C LEU A 99 -11.52 3.18 -15.69
N ASP A 100 -12.81 3.20 -15.38
CA ASP A 100 -13.84 3.77 -16.23
C ASP A 100 -14.20 5.16 -15.72
N ILE A 101 -13.77 6.20 -16.44
CA ILE A 101 -14.11 7.59 -16.11
C ILE A 101 -15.54 7.87 -16.58
N LEU A 102 -16.46 8.00 -15.63
CA LEU A 102 -17.89 8.16 -15.92
C LEU A 102 -18.26 9.63 -16.16
N ASN A 103 -17.68 10.53 -15.35
CA ASN A 103 -17.88 11.97 -15.46
C ASN A 103 -16.75 12.73 -14.73
N ALA A 104 -16.88 14.05 -14.61
CA ALA A 104 -15.87 14.92 -14.01
C ALA A 104 -15.56 14.63 -12.52
N THR A 105 -16.44 13.92 -11.81
CA THR A 105 -16.29 13.65 -10.37
C THR A 105 -16.29 12.16 -10.00
N HIS A 106 -16.68 11.27 -10.91
CA HIS A 106 -16.83 9.83 -10.67
C HIS A 106 -16.02 9.01 -11.67
N ALA A 107 -15.28 8.04 -11.16
CA ALA A 107 -14.68 6.96 -11.93
C ALA A 107 -14.92 5.62 -11.23
N GLU A 108 -15.16 4.55 -11.98
CA GLU A 108 -15.23 3.20 -11.42
C GLU A 108 -13.89 2.51 -11.60
N TRP A 109 -13.33 2.00 -10.50
CA TRP A 109 -12.22 1.05 -10.54
C TRP A 109 -12.78 -0.37 -10.42
N ALA A 110 -12.25 -1.29 -11.23
CA ALA A 110 -12.50 -2.71 -11.07
C ALA A 110 -11.23 -3.53 -11.34
N PHE A 111 -11.04 -4.62 -10.60
CA PHE A 111 -9.98 -5.59 -10.81
C PHE A 111 -10.56 -6.97 -11.09
N TYR A 112 -10.06 -7.61 -12.15
CA TYR A 112 -10.51 -8.91 -12.64
C TYR A 112 -9.37 -9.92 -12.53
N ARG A 113 -9.60 -11.03 -11.84
CA ARG A 113 -8.60 -12.12 -11.75
C ARG A 113 -8.63 -12.95 -13.02
N ASN A 114 -7.46 -13.45 -13.43
CA ASN A 114 -7.33 -14.26 -14.65
C ASN A 114 -8.05 -15.62 -14.56
N ASN A 115 -8.26 -16.14 -13.35
CA ASN A 115 -8.88 -17.45 -13.15
C ASN A 115 -10.40 -17.38 -12.89
N ASP A 116 -10.97 -16.18 -12.83
CA ASP A 116 -12.41 -15.99 -12.64
C ASP A 116 -13.17 -16.07 -13.96
N ALA A 117 -14.48 -16.24 -13.87
CA ALA A 117 -15.34 -16.12 -15.04
C ALA A 117 -15.24 -14.71 -15.65
N PRO A 118 -15.28 -14.57 -16.99
CA PRO A 118 -15.20 -13.27 -17.64
C PRO A 118 -16.26 -12.29 -17.09
N GLY A 119 -15.84 -11.06 -16.83
CA GLY A 119 -16.72 -9.99 -16.33
C GLY A 119 -17.01 -10.04 -14.82
N VAL A 120 -16.48 -11.02 -14.09
CA VAL A 120 -16.59 -11.06 -12.62
C VAL A 120 -15.43 -10.27 -12.01
N ALA A 121 -15.73 -9.08 -11.48
CA ALA A 121 -14.76 -8.26 -10.75
C ALA A 121 -14.57 -8.82 -9.33
N MET A 122 -13.31 -8.97 -8.91
CA MET A 122 -12.96 -9.35 -7.54
C MET A 122 -12.98 -8.14 -6.61
N ASP A 123 -12.47 -7.01 -7.10
CA ASP A 123 -12.54 -5.72 -6.44
C ASP A 123 -13.24 -4.73 -7.38
N LYS A 124 -14.14 -3.92 -6.82
CA LYS A 124 -14.88 -2.88 -7.55
C LYS A 124 -15.23 -1.75 -6.59
N VAL A 125 -14.87 -0.53 -6.95
CA VAL A 125 -15.14 0.65 -6.12
C VAL A 125 -15.41 1.88 -6.98
N MET A 126 -16.35 2.71 -6.54
CA MET A 126 -16.60 4.03 -7.11
C MET A 126 -15.68 5.05 -6.47
N LEU A 127 -14.82 5.68 -7.27
CA LEU A 127 -13.92 6.75 -6.87
C LEU A 127 -14.62 8.10 -7.07
N ASN A 128 -14.86 8.78 -5.95
CA ASN A 128 -15.54 10.07 -5.90
C ASN A 128 -14.56 11.15 -5.45
N ARG A 129 -14.11 12.02 -6.36
CA ARG A 129 -13.14 13.09 -6.01
C ARG A 129 -13.75 14.30 -5.27
N GLY A 130 -15.01 14.19 -4.83
CA GLY A 130 -15.74 15.29 -4.17
C GLY A 130 -15.96 16.51 -5.08
N GLN A 131 -16.52 17.59 -4.53
CA GLN A 131 -16.52 18.88 -5.23
C GLN A 131 -15.11 19.49 -5.17
N PRO A 132 -14.62 20.17 -6.21
CA PRO A 132 -13.30 20.81 -6.20
C PRO A 132 -13.08 21.81 -5.07
N THR A 133 -14.15 22.27 -4.42
CA THR A 133 -14.13 23.24 -3.32
C THR A 133 -13.88 22.64 -1.95
N THR A 134 -14.10 21.34 -1.75
CA THR A 134 -13.94 20.68 -0.43
C THR A 134 -12.51 20.23 -0.17
N CYS A 135 -11.78 19.85 -1.23
CA CYS A 135 -10.38 19.48 -1.17
C CYS A 135 -9.62 20.40 -2.11
N ALA A 136 -8.75 21.27 -1.57
CA ALA A 136 -7.94 22.14 -2.41
C ALA A 136 -7.09 21.28 -3.34
N SER A 137 -7.16 21.53 -4.66
CA SER A 137 -6.17 20.99 -5.59
C SER A 137 -4.80 21.48 -5.14
N VAL A 138 -3.97 20.58 -4.61
CA VAL A 138 -2.61 20.91 -4.17
C VAL A 138 -1.80 21.24 -5.44
N ALA A 139 -1.72 22.52 -5.77
CA ALA A 139 -0.81 23.01 -6.79
C ALA A 139 0.63 22.82 -6.27
N GLY A 140 1.45 22.04 -6.98
CA GLY A 140 2.90 21.97 -6.74
C GLY A 140 3.42 20.69 -6.07
N ARG A 141 3.11 19.52 -6.63
CA ARG A 141 3.93 18.31 -6.41
C ARG A 141 4.45 17.79 -7.75
N ASP A 142 5.31 18.61 -8.35
CA ASP A 142 6.24 18.21 -9.42
C ASP A 142 7.65 18.14 -8.81
#